data_AF-A0A916CRN5-F1
#
_entry.id   AF-A0A916CRN5-F1
#
_cell.length_a   1.000
_cell.length_b   1.000
_cell.length_c   1.000
_cell.angle_alpha   90.00
_cell.angle_beta   90.00
_cell.angle_gamma   90.00
#
_symmetry.space_group_name_H-M   'P 1'
#
loop_
_entity.id
_entity.type
_entity.pdbx_description
1 polymer ?
#
loop_
_entity_poly.entity_id
_entity_poly.type
_entity_poly.pdbx_seq_one_letter_code
_entity_poly.pdbx_strand_id
1 'polypeptide(L)' 'MSPDSPRVESFVLRLVHDAPEDGAPADAHAWRGVIVHVQTNEEKSFTHFADAVAFIARYVPVGDFVFPAIKDHT' A
#
# COMPACT_ATOMS: atom_id res chain seq x y z
N MET A 1 31.37 -8.64 17.98
CA MET A 1 30.16 -7.98 17.45
C MET A 1 29.57 -8.93 16.43
N SER A 2 28.46 -9.58 16.74
CA SER A 2 27.72 -10.37 15.74
C SER A 2 27.17 -9.39 14.68
N PRO A 3 27.13 -9.74 13.39
CA PRO A 3 26.46 -8.90 12.41
C PRO A 3 24.99 -8.75 12.84
N ASP A 4 24.47 -7.52 12.78
CA ASP A 4 23.06 -7.26 13.10
C ASP A 4 22.18 -8.21 12.28
N SER A 5 21.35 -8.99 12.96
CA SER A 5 20.40 -9.89 12.32
C SER A 5 19.51 -9.08 11.35
N PRO A 6 19.13 -9.64 10.19
CA PRO A 6 18.27 -8.95 9.25
C PRO A 6 16.96 -8.56 9.93
N ARG A 7 16.61 -7.27 9.87
CA ARG A 7 15.36 -6.75 10.40
C ARG A 7 14.26 -6.92 9.36
N VAL A 8 13.22 -7.67 9.70
CA VAL A 8 12.07 -7.95 8.83
C VAL A 8 10.87 -7.14 9.29
N GLU A 9 10.32 -6.33 8.38
CA GLU A 9 9.04 -5.64 8.56
C GLU A 9 7.99 -6.29 7.66
N SER A 10 6.82 -6.61 8.20
CA SER A 10 5.81 -7.43 7.51
C SER A 10 4.49 -6.68 7.43
N PHE A 11 3.86 -6.72 6.27
CA PHE A 11 2.61 -6.01 6.01
C PHE A 11 1.59 -6.94 5.36
N VAL A 12 0.32 -6.75 5.70
CA VAL A 12 -0.81 -7.35 4.99
C VAL A 12 -1.53 -6.24 4.25
N LEU A 13 -1.69 -6.41 2.93
CA LEU A 13 -2.45 -5.50 2.08
C LEU A 13 -3.73 -6.19 1.61
N ARG A 14 -4.88 -5.55 1.83
CA ARG A 14 -6.17 -6.00 1.33
C ARG A 14 -6.73 -4.94 0.41
N LEU A 15 -7.14 -5.34 -0.79
CA LEU A 15 -7.81 -4.49 -1.77
C LEU A 15 -9.20 -5.09 -2.03
N VAL A 16 -10.20 -4.24 -1.97
CA VAL A 16 -11.60 -4.58 -2.25
C VAL A 16 -12.02 -3.73 -3.43
N HIS A 17 -12.45 -4.41 -4.49
CA HIS A 17 -13.11 -3.75 -5.61
C HIS A 17 -14.60 -3.75 -5.34
N ASP A 18 -15.18 -2.58 -5.15
CA ASP A 18 -16.63 -2.47 -5.08
C ASP A 18 -17.21 -2.63 -6.49
N ALA A 19 -18.05 -3.65 -6.65
CA ALA A 19 -18.85 -3.75 -7.87
C ALA A 19 -19.81 -2.55 -7.90
N PRO A 20 -19.96 -1.89 -9.06
CA PRO A 20 -20.91 -0.80 -9.19
C PRO A 20 -22.31 -1.38 -8.98
N GLU A 21 -23.14 -0.69 -8.19
CA GLU A 21 -24.58 -0.97 -8.19
C GLU A 21 -25.14 -0.63 -9.58
N ASP A 22 -26.16 -1.39 -10.02
CA ASP A 22 -26.82 -1.13 -11.30
C ASP A 22 -27.28 0.33 -11.39
N GLY A 23 -26.71 1.08 -12.33
CA GLY A 23 -27.00 2.50 -12.56
C GLY A 23 -25.98 3.49 -11.99
N ALA A 24 -24.92 3.03 -11.32
CA ALA A 24 -23.81 3.89 -10.89
C ALA A 24 -22.93 4.31 -12.10
N PRO A 25 -22.36 5.54 -12.08
CA PRO A 25 -21.43 5.99 -13.12
C PRO A 25 -20.23 5.03 -13.24
N ALA A 26 -19.67 4.89 -14.46
CA ALA A 26 -18.53 4.00 -14.74
C ALA A 26 -17.27 4.33 -13.91
N ASP A 27 -17.22 5.52 -13.34
CA ASP A 27 -16.18 6.06 -12.47
C ASP A 27 -16.43 5.79 -10.98
N ALA A 28 -17.54 5.13 -10.64
CA ALA A 28 -17.88 4.70 -9.27
C ALA A 28 -17.17 3.41 -8.82
N HIS A 29 -16.28 2.86 -9.64
CA HIS A 29 -15.40 1.74 -9.26
C HIS A 29 -14.37 2.20 -8.21
N ALA A 30 -14.81 2.33 -6.97
CA ALA A 30 -13.94 2.71 -5.86
C ALA A 30 -13.19 1.47 -5.35
N TRP A 31 -11.89 1.43 -5.61
CA TRP A 31 -11.01 0.52 -4.88
C TRP A 31 -10.87 1.02 -3.44
N ARG A 32 -11.18 0.14 -2.48
CA ARG A 32 -10.93 0.37 -1.05
C ARG A 32 -9.82 -0.54 -0.60
N GLY A 33 -8.89 0.00 0.18
CA GLY A 33 -7.73 -0.71 0.66
C GLY A 33 -7.58 -0.65 2.17
N VAL A 34 -6.96 -1.67 2.75
CA VAL A 34 -6.52 -1.71 4.13
C VAL A 34 -5.10 -2.26 4.17
N ILE A 35 -4.21 -1.59 4.89
CA ILE A 35 -2.86 -2.07 5.19
C ILE A 35 -2.69 -2.27 6.70
N VAL A 36 -2.11 -3.40 7.09
CA VAL A 36 -1.79 -3.73 8.49
C VAL A 36 -0.31 -4.02 8.62
N HIS A 37 0.35 -3.40 9.59
CA HIS A 37 1.70 -3.77 10.01
C HIS A 37 1.64 -4.93 11.01
N VAL A 38 2.21 -6.08 10.65
CA VAL A 38 2.04 -7.33 11.41
C VAL A 38 2.66 -7.24 12.81
N GLN A 39 3.80 -6.57 12.95
CA GLN A 39 4.55 -6.49 14.20
C GLN A 39 3.87 -5.60 15.25
N THR A 40 3.22 -4.51 14.83
CA THR A 40 2.56 -3.56 15.73
C THR A 40 1.04 -3.69 15.74
N ASN A 41 0.47 -4.45 14.81
CA ASN A 41 -0.96 -4.54 14.54
C ASN A 41 -1.59 -3.16 14.22
N GLU A 42 -0.78 -2.20 13.76
CA GLU A 42 -1.28 -0.90 13.33
C GLU A 42 -1.94 -1.04 11.95
N GLU A 43 -3.12 -0.45 11.80
CA GLU A 43 -3.95 -0.56 10.60
C GLU A 43 -4.23 0.81 10.00
N LYS A 44 -4.28 0.90 8.67
CA LYS A 44 -4.73 2.09 7.94
C LYS A 44 -5.58 1.70 6.73
N SER A 45 -6.78 2.26 6.66
CA SER A 45 -7.61 2.25 5.46
C SER A 45 -7.15 3.31 4.46
N PHE A 46 -7.27 3.03 3.16
CA PHE A 46 -6.92 3.94 2.09
C PHE A 46 -7.81 3.76 0.85
N THR A 47 -7.91 4.80 0.04
CA THR A 47 -8.52 4.76 -1.30
C THR A 47 -7.49 4.99 -2.41
N HIS A 48 -6.31 5.54 -2.07
CA HIS A 48 -5.21 5.74 -2.99
C HIS A 48 -3.99 4.91 -2.56
N PHE A 49 -3.39 4.18 -3.50
CA PHE A 49 -2.25 3.30 -3.20
C PHE A 49 -1.04 4.06 -2.62
N ALA A 50 -0.88 5.34 -2.96
CA ALA A 50 0.14 6.22 -2.39
C ALA A 50 0.07 6.30 -0.85
N ASP A 51 -1.13 6.20 -0.27
CA ASP A 51 -1.32 6.23 1.18
C ASP A 51 -0.80 4.98 1.88
N ALA A 52 -0.82 3.82 1.19
CA ALA A 52 -0.25 2.57 1.67
C ALA A 52 1.29 2.60 1.60
N VAL A 53 1.85 3.18 0.54
CA VAL A 53 3.31 3.40 0.42
C VAL A 53 3.80 4.34 1.52
N ALA A 54 3.10 5.44 1.76
CA ALA A 54 3.42 6.37 2.86
C ALA A 54 3.35 5.68 4.24
N PHE A 55 2.43 4.73 4.42
CA PHE A 55 2.34 3.94 5.65
C PHE A 55 3.57 3.03 5.85
N ILE A 56 3.98 2.29 4.79
CA ILE A 56 5.15 1.41 4.80
C ILE A 56 6.43 2.21 5.07
N ALA A 57 6.51 3.44 4.53
CA ALA A 57 7.68 4.29 4.65
C ALA A 57 8.02 4.73 6.08
N ARG A 58 7.11 4.54 7.03
CA ARG A 58 7.36 4.80 8.45
C ARG A 58 8.21 3.72 9.11
N TYR A 59 8.26 2.51 8.54
CA TYR A 59 8.97 1.36 9.12
C TYR A 59 10.15 0.91 8.28
N VAL A 60 10.05 1.07 6.96
CA VAL A 60 11.15 0.81 6.03
C VAL A 60 11.78 2.15 5.68
N PRO A 61 13.07 2.40 5.95
CA PRO A 61 13.73 3.62 5.48
C PRO A 61 13.80 3.57 3.95
N VAL A 62 12.80 4.17 3.29
CA VAL A 62 12.56 4.14 1.83
C VAL A 62 13.55 5.05 1.08
N GLY A 63 14.75 5.27 1.60
CA GLY A 63 15.73 6.19 1.03
C GLY A 63 16.09 5.90 -0.44
N ASP A 64 15.89 4.66 -0.88
CA ASP A 64 16.34 4.18 -2.20
C ASP A 64 15.27 3.46 -3.06
N PHE A 65 13.98 3.48 -2.70
CA PHE A 65 12.96 3.01 -3.65
C PHE A 65 12.72 4.09 -4.70
N VAL A 66 13.64 4.18 -5.67
CA VAL A 66 13.39 4.81 -6.96
C VAL A 66 12.29 4.00 -7.62
N PHE A 67 11.04 4.45 -7.52
CA PHE A 67 9.99 3.97 -8.40
C PHE A 67 10.40 4.44 -9.81
N PRO A 68 10.78 3.53 -10.74
CA PRO A 68 11.04 3.96 -12.10
C PRO A 68 9.76 4.62 -12.59
N ALA A 69 9.86 5.89 -12.99
CA ALA A 69 8.75 6.61 -13.60
C ALA A 69 8.13 5.70 -14.65
N ILE A 70 6.86 5.36 -14.46
CA ILE A 70 6.10 4.56 -15.41
C ILE A 70 6.13 5.37 -16.70
N LYS A 71 6.91 4.91 -17.69
CA LYS A 71 6.91 5.54 -19.00
C LYS A 71 5.57 5.22 -19.62
N ASP A 72 4.70 6.22 -19.70
CA ASP A 72 3.52 6.19 -20.54
C ASP A 72 3.93 5.73 -21.94
N HIS A 73 3.54 4.51 -22.32
CA HIS A 73 3.58 4.10 -23.72
C HIS A 73 2.37 4.76 -24.38
N THR A 74 2.65 5.87 -25.05
CA THR A 74 1.80 6.46 -26.09
C THR A 74 1.65 5.48 -27.26
#